data_AF-A0A3M2YFJ3-F1
#
_entry.id   AF-A0A3M2YFJ3-F1
#
_cell.length_a   1.000
_cell.length_b   1.000
_cell.length_c   1.000
_cell.angle_alpha   90.00
_cell.angle_beta   90.00
_cell.angle_gamma   90.00
#
_symmetry.space_group_name_H-M   'P 1'
#
loop_
_entity.id
_entity.type
_entity.pdbx_description
1 polymer ?
#
loop_
_entity_poly.entity_id
_entity_poly.type
_entity_poly.pdbx_seq_one_letter_code
_entity_poly.pdbx_strand_id
1 'polypeptide(L)' 'DVSPQGKVVNPQVQGSCHPLFMRPSLAAAETFRYQPRIVEGRAVMVSGVKNTFHYRIK' A
#
# COMPACT_ATOMS: atom_id res chain seq x y z
N ASP A 1 4.76 0.18 -3.70
CA ASP A 1 5.44 -1.14 -3.76
C ASP A 1 5.53 -1.78 -2.39
N VAL A 2 5.94 -3.06 -2.33
CA VAL A 2 6.15 -3.80 -1.08
C VAL A 2 7.56 -4.41 -1.09
N SER A 3 8.32 -4.18 -0.02
CA SER A 3 9.68 -4.67 0.15
C SER A 3 9.72 -6.19 0.39
N PRO A 4 10.90 -6.84 0.25
CA PRO A 4 11.07 -8.25 0.63
C PRO A 4 10.70 -8.58 2.08
N GLN A 5 10.72 -7.60 2.99
CA GLN A 5 10.31 -7.76 4.39
C GLN A 5 8.80 -7.55 4.60
N GLY A 6 8.04 -7.37 3.52
CA GLY A 6 6.59 -7.17 3.58
C GLY A 6 6.17 -5.76 4.01
N LYS A 7 7.05 -4.76 3.94
CA LYS A 7 6.74 -3.36 4.27
C LYS A 7 6.37 -2.58 3.03
N VAL A 8 5.40 -1.67 3.14
CA VAL A 8 5.08 -0.73 2.06
C VAL A 8 6.26 0.21 1.83
N VAL A 9 6.54 0.49 0.56
CA VAL A 9 7.57 1.43 0.12
C VAL A 9 6.92 2.56 -0.65
N ASN A 10 7.13 3.80 -0.16
CA ASN A 10 6.73 5.07 -0.77
C ASN A 10 5.30 5.04 -1.36
N PRO A 11 4.25 4.90 -0.53
CA PRO A 11 2.89 4.86 -1.04
C PRO A 11 2.52 6.21 -1.66
N GLN A 12 1.77 6.17 -2.76
CA GLN A 12 1.27 7.34 -3.45
C GLN A 12 -0.21 7.20 -3.75
N VAL A 13 -0.92 8.32 -3.80
CA VAL A 13 -2.31 8.34 -4.25
C VAL A 13 -2.33 8.23 -5.77
N GLN A 14 -3.04 7.24 -6.29
CA GLN A 14 -3.28 7.08 -7.71
C GLN A 14 -4.75 7.39 -8.04
N GLY A 15 -4.98 8.25 -9.04
CA GLY A 15 -6.32 8.61 -9.49
C GLY A 15 -7.01 9.68 -8.64
N SER A 16 -8.33 9.79 -8.78
CA SER A 16 -9.14 10.78 -8.07
C SER A 16 -9.42 10.33 -6.63
N CYS A 17 -8.80 11.01 -5.67
CA CYS A 17 -9.13 10.90 -4.25
C CYS A 17 -9.56 12.27 -3.73
N HIS A 18 -10.66 12.34 -2.98
CA HIS A 18 -11.10 13.60 -2.39
C HIS A 18 -10.04 14.10 -1.38
N PRO A 19 -9.68 15.41 -1.37
CA PRO A 19 -8.58 15.92 -0.54
C PRO A 19 -8.68 15.57 0.95
N LEU A 20 -9.89 15.53 1.51
CA LEU A 20 -10.14 15.13 2.90
C LEU A 20 -9.67 13.70 3.22
N PHE A 21 -9.58 12.82 2.23
CA PHE A 21 -9.26 11.40 2.41
C PHE A 21 -7.84 11.02 1.99
N MET A 22 -7.11 11.90 1.29
CA MET A 22 -5.75 11.61 0.80
C MET A 22 -4.78 11.31 1.93
N ARG A 23 -4.65 12.24 2.88
CA ARG A 23 -3.72 12.09 4.02
C ARG A 23 -4.06 10.88 4.91
N PRO A 24 -5.31 10.66 5.36
CA PRO A 24 -5.62 9.48 6.15
C PRO A 24 -5.45 8.17 5.36
N SER A 25 -5.72 8.14 4.06
CA SER A 25 -5.43 6.96 3.21
C SER A 25 -3.93 6.65 3.17
N LEU A 26 -3.08 7.65 2.93
CA LEU A 26 -1.63 7.47 2.87
C LEU A 26 -1.06 7.01 4.22
N ALA A 27 -1.45 7.68 5.31
CA ALA A 27 -1.01 7.31 6.66
C ALA A 27 -1.41 5.86 7.00
N ALA A 28 -2.62 5.42 6.64
CA ALA A 28 -3.04 4.03 6.82
C ALA A 28 -2.18 3.09 5.96
N ALA A 29 -1.98 3.41 4.68
CA ALA A 29 -1.21 2.58 3.75
C ALA A 29 0.24 2.37 4.20
N GLU A 30 0.89 3.38 4.79
CA GLU A 30 2.25 3.28 5.36
C GLU A 30 2.37 2.21 6.46
N THR A 31 1.28 1.97 7.19
CA THR A 31 1.26 0.98 8.29
C THR A 31 1.04 -0.45 7.81
N PHE A 32 0.61 -0.66 6.57
CA PHE A 32 0.30 -2.00 6.08
C PHE A 32 1.51 -2.92 6.13
N ARG A 33 1.21 -4.19 6.39
CA ARG A 33 2.17 -5.29 6.43
C ARG A 33 1.64 -6.40 5.54
N TYR A 34 2.54 -6.94 4.73
CA TYR A 34 2.27 -8.02 3.79
C TYR A 34 3.10 -9.23 4.17
N GLN A 35 2.59 -10.43 3.88
CA GLN A 35 3.43 -11.62 3.89
C GLN A 35 4.54 -11.43 2.83
N PRO A 36 5.83 -11.63 3.17
CA PRO A 36 6.91 -11.65 2.18
C PRO A 36 6.60 -12.58 1.02
N ARG A 37 6.70 -12.07 -0.21
CA ARG A 37 6.61 -12.92 -1.41
C ARG A 37 7.92 -13.66 -1.58
N ILE A 38 7.87 -14.99 -1.61
CA ILE A 38 9.04 -15.85 -1.84
C ILE A 38 9.01 -16.38 -3.26
N VAL A 39 10.12 -16.24 -3.98
CA VAL A 39 10.36 -16.84 -5.31
C VAL A 39 11.71 -17.56 -5.23
N GLU A 40 11.73 -18.85 -5.57
CA GLU A 40 12.94 -19.69 -5.51
C GLU A 40 13.67 -19.62 -4.15
N GLY A 41 12.90 -19.66 -3.06
CA GLY A 41 13.44 -19.63 -1.69
C GLY A 41 13.94 -18.26 -1.23
N ARG A 42 13.80 -17.20 -2.03
CA ARG A 42 14.23 -15.84 -1.68
C ARG A 42 13.05 -14.88 -1.60
N ALA A 43 13.07 -14.00 -0.61
CA ALA A 43 12.11 -12.91 -0.51
C ALA A 43 12.39 -11.85 -1.59
N VAL A 44 11.36 -11.47 -2.34
CA VAL A 44 11.47 -10.52 -3.45
C VAL A 44 10.60 -9.29 -3.24
N MET A 45 11.00 -8.19 -3.88
CA MET A 45 10.18 -6.98 -3.94
C MET A 45 8.96 -7.24 -4.84
N VAL A 46 7.83 -6.65 -4.47
CA VAL A 46 6.61 -6.66 -5.28
C VAL A 46 6.29 -5.24 -5.70
N SER A 47 6.37 -4.98 -7.00
CA SER A 47 6.05 -3.68 -7.59
C SER A 47 4.58 -3.57 -7.98
N GLY A 48 4.08 -2.33 -8.05
CA GLY A 48 2.76 -2.04 -8.62
C GLY A 48 1.57 -2.49 -7.77
N VAL A 49 1.78 -2.75 -6.48
CA VAL A 49 0.72 -3.09 -5.53
C VAL A 49 -0.25 -1.90 -5.39
N LYS A 50 -1.55 -2.15 -5.59
CA LYS A 50 -2.62 -1.15 -5.51
C LYS A 50 -3.66 -1.56 -4.48
N ASN A 51 -4.12 -0.59 -3.70
CA ASN A 51 -5.23 -0.74 -2.76
C ASN A 51 -6.25 0.37 -3.01
N THR A 52 -7.53 0.07 -2.82
CA THR A 52 -8.63 1.03 -2.97
C THR A 52 -9.30 1.27 -1.62
N PHE A 53 -9.31 2.51 -1.15
CA PHE A 53 -10.03 2.91 0.06
C PHE A 53 -11.45 3.36 -0.29
N HIS A 54 -12.44 2.80 0.41
CA HIS A 54 -13.84 3.19 0.27
C HIS A 54 -14.28 3.93 1.54
N TYR A 55 -14.74 5.16 1.37
CA TYR A 55 -15.25 5.99 2.46
C TYR A 55 -16.77 6.09 2.40
N ARG A 56 -17.42 6.09 3.57
CA ARG A 56 -18.86 6.35 3.70
C ARG A 56 -19.07 7.31 4.86
N ILE A 57 -19.63 8.48 4.57
CA ILE A 57 -20.13 9.41 5.58
C ILE A 57 -21.59 9.05 5.84
N LYS A 58 -21.99 9.02 7.11
CA LYS A 58 -23.38 8.84 7.54
C LYS A 58 -23.84 10.09 8.25
#